data_AF-A0A0K1EK82-F1
#
_entry.id   AF-A0A0K1EK82-F1
#
_cell.length_a   1.000
_cell.length_b   1.000
_cell.length_c   1.000
_cell.angle_alpha   90.00
_cell.angle_beta   90.00
_cell.angle_gamma   90.00
#
_symmetry.space_group_name_H-M   'P 1'
#
loop_
_entity.id
_entity.type
_entity.pdbx_description
1 polymer ?
#
loop_
_entity_poly.entity_id
_entity_poly.type
_entity_poly.pdbx_seq_one_letter_code
_entity_poly.pdbx_strand_id
1 'polypeptide(L)'
;MSRFFITSRCECQATLSATLDERRHVLAGWAARPGIKELAPAHSINAHLERFDVGWLCPFCNRNTLRMFYAGALRVLPASATQSGDAPTQAA
;
A
#
# COMPACT_ATOMS: atom_id res chain seq x y z
N MET A 1 -4.07 -2.98 -17.68
CA MET A 1 -2.87 -2.60 -16.92
C MET A 1 -2.81 -3.42 -15.65
N SER A 2 -1.72 -4.12 -15.43
CA SER A 2 -1.49 -4.94 -14.23
C SER A 2 -1.23 -4.04 -13.03
N ARG A 3 -1.81 -4.39 -11.89
CA ARG A 3 -1.52 -3.76 -10.60
C ARG A 3 -1.02 -4.82 -9.65
N PHE A 4 -0.25 -4.42 -8.66
CA PHE A 4 0.23 -5.32 -7.62
C PHE A 4 -0.24 -4.84 -6.26
N PHE A 5 -0.45 -5.77 -5.33
CA PHE A 5 -0.72 -5.45 -3.93
C PHE A 5 0.39 -6.03 -3.06
N ILE A 6 0.95 -5.18 -2.20
CA ILE A 6 1.98 -5.57 -1.24
C ILE A 6 1.52 -5.28 0.16
N THR A 7 1.99 -6.07 1.11
CA THR A 7 1.71 -5.91 2.53
C THR A 7 2.96 -6.13 3.36
N SER A 8 3.08 -5.42 4.47
CA SER A 8 4.09 -5.68 5.51
C SER A 8 3.56 -5.30 6.90
N ARG A 9 4.43 -5.39 7.91
CA ARG A 9 4.14 -4.98 9.29
C ARG A 9 5.02 -3.81 9.70
N CYS A 10 4.38 -2.82 10.29
CA CYS A 10 5.04 -1.79 11.07
C CYS A 10 5.51 -2.37 12.42
N GLU A 11 6.51 -1.75 13.03
CA GLU A 11 7.03 -2.07 14.36
C GLU A 11 5.93 -2.01 15.43
N CYS A 12 4.95 -1.11 15.25
CA CYS A 12 3.77 -0.98 16.13
C CYS A 12 2.67 -2.01 15.85
N GLN A 13 2.98 -3.06 15.08
CA GLN A 13 2.10 -4.16 14.66
C GLN A 13 0.96 -3.78 13.71
N ALA A 14 0.87 -2.52 13.25
CA ALA A 14 -0.06 -2.17 12.17
C ALA A 14 0.30 -2.90 10.86
N THR A 15 -0.71 -3.34 10.12
CA THR A 15 -0.53 -3.88 8.75
C THR A 15 -0.36 -2.70 7.80
N LEU A 16 0.77 -2.65 7.10
CA LEU A 16 1.03 -1.68 6.04
C LEU A 16 0.70 -2.33 4.71
N SER A 17 0.08 -1.58 3.80
CA SER A 17 -0.27 -2.08 2.47
C SER A 17 -0.11 -0.99 1.42
N ALA A 18 0.18 -1.39 0.19
CA ALA A 18 0.22 -0.47 -0.94
C ALA A 18 -0.20 -1.16 -2.23
N THR A 19 -0.77 -0.37 -3.14
CA THR A 19 -1.02 -0.77 -4.53
C THR A 19 0.07 -0.18 -5.40
N LEU A 20 0.65 -1.00 -6.28
CA LEU A 20 1.68 -0.59 -7.24
C LEU A 20 1.16 -0.70 -8.68
N ASP A 21 1.71 0.13 -9.56
CA ASP A 21 1.56 -0.02 -11.01
C ASP A 21 2.50 -1.07 -11.61
N GLU A 22 2.46 -1.24 -12.93
CA GLU A 22 3.31 -2.17 -13.69
C GLU A 22 4.81 -1.90 -13.54
N ARG A 23 5.18 -0.63 -13.32
CA ARG A 23 6.56 -0.19 -13.09
C ARG A 23 6.95 -0.28 -11.62
N ARG A 24 6.07 -0.80 -10.76
CA ARG A 24 6.22 -0.96 -9.31
C ARG A 24 6.27 0.37 -8.56
N HIS A 25 5.76 1.46 -9.14
CA HIS A 25 5.54 2.70 -8.42
C HIS A 25 4.30 2.60 -7.56
N VAL A 26 4.41 3.00 -6.29
CA VAL A 26 3.26 3.13 -5.39
C VAL A 26 2.25 4.10 -5.98
N LEU A 27 1.00 3.65 -6.08
CA LEU A 27 -0.16 4.46 -6.42
C LEU A 27 -0.89 4.96 -5.16
N ALA A 28 -0.97 4.11 -4.14
CA ALA A 28 -1.62 4.43 -2.87
C ALA A 28 -1.12 3.49 -1.75
N GLY A 29 -1.22 3.95 -0.50
CA GLY A 29 -0.81 3.21 0.68
C GLY A 29 -1.78 3.38 1.86
N TRP A 30 -1.87 2.34 2.68
CA TRP A 30 -2.73 2.31 3.86
C TRP A 30 -2.05 1.61 5.03
N ALA A 31 -2.43 1.98 6.24
CA ALA A 31 -2.14 1.24 7.45
C ALA A 31 -3.46 0.75 8.07
N ALA A 32 -3.45 -0.45 8.65
CA ALA A 32 -4.62 -1.01 9.31
C ALA A 32 -4.26 -1.62 10.68
N ARG A 33 -5.20 -1.49 11.61
CA ARG A 33 -5.31 -2.23 12.87
C ARG A 33 -6.71 -2.86 12.92
N PRO A 34 -6.99 -3.80 13.85
CA PRO A 34 -8.34 -4.33 14.00
C PRO A 34 -9.37 -3.19 14.13
N GLY A 35 -10.35 -3.16 13.22
CA GLY A 35 -11.43 -2.17 13.22
C GLY A 35 -11.11 -0.79 12.64
N ILE A 36 -9.87 -0.49 12.24
CA ILE A 36 -9.50 0.83 11.68
C ILE A 36 -8.50 0.72 10.54
N LYS A 37 -8.72 1.51 9.49
CA LYS A 37 -7.83 1.63 8.33
C LYS A 37 -7.66 3.10 7.99
N GLU A 38 -6.41 3.53 7.88
CA GLU A 38 -6.02 4.90 7.64
C GLU A 38 -5.14 5.01 6.39
N LEU A 39 -5.12 6.19 5.78
CA LEU A 39 -4.17 6.50 4.73
C LEU A 39 -2.76 6.53 5.31
N ALA A 40 -1.83 5.87 4.63
CA ALA A 40 -0.42 5.85 5.01
C ALA A 40 0.40 6.19 3.76
N PRO A 41 0.95 7.41 3.67
CA PRO A 41 1.81 7.79 2.55
C PRO A 41 2.89 6.74 2.34
N ALA A 42 3.02 6.29 1.09
CA ALA A 42 3.96 5.24 0.73
C ALA A 42 4.72 5.61 -0.55
N HIS A 43 5.95 5.14 -0.66
CA HIS A 43 6.83 5.46 -1.77
C HIS A 43 7.74 4.29 -2.14
N SER A 44 7.80 3.98 -3.44
CA SER A 44 8.76 2.99 -3.97
C SER A 44 10.12 3.63 -4.18
N ILE A 45 11.18 2.93 -3.76
CA ILE A 45 12.57 3.33 -3.93
C ILE A 45 13.26 2.29 -4.80
N ASN A 46 13.98 2.74 -5.83
CA ASN A 46 14.65 1.86 -6.80
C ASN A 46 13.71 0.85 -7.47
N ALA A 47 12.47 1.27 -7.77
CA ALA A 47 11.41 0.42 -8.33
C ALA A 47 11.77 -0.28 -9.65
N HIS A 48 12.83 0.16 -10.35
CA HIS A 48 13.31 -0.46 -11.59
C HIS A 48 14.14 -1.73 -11.35
N LEU A 49 14.72 -1.92 -10.15
CA LEU A 49 15.55 -3.07 -9.79
C LEU A 49 14.72 -4.32 -9.47
N GLU A 50 15.38 -5.49 -9.41
CA GLU A 50 14.74 -6.74 -8.99
C GLU A 50 14.34 -6.71 -7.51
N ARG A 51 15.25 -6.18 -6.68
CA ARG A 51 15.02 -5.87 -5.27
C ARG A 51 14.78 -4.39 -5.14
N PHE A 52 13.63 -4.01 -4.62
CA PHE A 52 13.25 -2.62 -4.43
C PHE A 52 12.63 -2.45 -3.05
N ASP A 53 12.69 -1.22 -2.52
CA ASP A 53 12.13 -0.92 -1.22
C ASP A 53 10.82 -0.16 -1.37
N VAL A 54 9.94 -0.34 -0.39
CA VAL A 54 8.79 0.54 -0.19
C VAL A 54 8.83 1.06 1.23
N GLY A 55 8.75 2.38 1.36
CA GLY A 55 8.63 3.07 2.63
C GLY A 55 7.19 3.49 2.88
N TRP A 56 6.71 3.37 4.12
CA TRP A 56 5.45 3.94 4.60
C TRP A 56 5.70 4.88 5.77
N LEU A 57 4.96 5.99 5.85
CA LEU A 57 4.75 6.71 7.10
C LEU A 57 3.53 6.11 7.81
N CYS A 58 3.74 5.42 8.92
CA CYS A 58 2.66 4.78 9.67
C CYS A 58 1.88 5.82 10.51
N PRO A 59 0.57 6.03 10.28
CA PRO A 59 -0.23 7.01 11.01
C PRO A 59 -0.47 6.62 12.48
N PHE A 60 -0.31 5.34 12.85
CA PHE A 60 -0.59 4.88 14.22
C PHE A 60 0.56 5.11 15.20
N CYS A 61 1.80 5.14 14.71
CA CYS A 61 2.98 5.33 15.57
C CYS A 61 3.92 6.42 15.07
N ASN A 62 3.54 7.13 14.00
CA ASN A 62 4.25 8.23 13.38
C ASN A 62 5.72 7.91 13.03
N ARG A 63 5.99 6.67 12.63
CA ARG A 63 7.32 6.21 12.22
C ARG A 63 7.32 5.80 10.76
N ASN A 64 8.46 6.00 10.12
CA ASN A 64 8.72 5.45 8.80
C ASN A 64 9.12 3.98 8.93
N THR A 65 8.47 3.12 8.16
CA THR A 65 8.82 1.71 8.03
C THR A 65 9.29 1.46 6.61
N LEU A 66 10.50 0.96 6.44
CA LEU A 66 11.08 0.57 5.15
C LEU A 66 11.11 -0.95 5.02
N ARG A 67 10.67 -1.48 3.88
CA ARG A 67 10.64 -2.93 3.61
C ARG A 67 11.03 -3.23 2.17
N MET A 68 11.87 -4.25 2.01
CA MET A 68 12.32 -4.75 0.72
C MET A 68 11.33 -5.76 0.14
N PHE A 69 11.12 -5.68 -1.17
CA PHE A 69 10.30 -6.61 -1.94
C PHE A 69 11.09 -7.11 -3.17
N TYR A 70 10.74 -8.31 -3.61
CA TYR A 70 11.27 -8.93 -4.83
C TYR A 70 10.23 -8.86 -5.94
N ALA A 71 10.64 -8.36 -7.12
CA ALA A 71 9.76 -8.21 -8.28
C ALA A 71 9.09 -9.53 -8.69
N GLY A 72 9.85 -10.63 -8.72
CA GLY A 72 9.35 -11.95 -9.08
C GLY A 72 8.37 -12.57 -8.08
N ALA A 73 8.23 -11.99 -6.89
CA ALA A 73 7.29 -12.46 -5.86
C ALA A 73 5.98 -11.66 -5.82
N LEU A 74 5.84 -10.62 -6.66
CA LEU A 74 4.63 -9.79 -6.68
C LEU A 74 3.46 -10.56 -7.31
N ARG A 75 2.30 -10.46 -6.66
CA ARG A 75 1.05 -11.04 -7.19
C ARG A 75 0.30 -9.99 -7.99
N VAL A 76 -0.03 -10.33 -9.23
CA VAL A 76 -0.88 -9.51 -10.09
C VAL A 76 -2.29 -9.49 -9.49
N LEU A 77 -2.80 -8.30 -9.24
CA LEU A 77 -4.21 -8.10 -8.96
C LEU A 77 -4.99 -8.30 -10.26
N PRO A 78 -6.03 -9.17 -10.27
CA PRO A 78 -6.92 -9.25 -11.42
C PRO A 78 -7.51 -7.86 -11.69
N ALA A 79 -7.68 -7.54 -12.96
CA ALA A 79 -8.39 -6.34 -13.39
C ALA A 79 -9.89 -6.51 -13.08
N SER A 80 -10.25 -6.46 -11.80
CA SER A 80 -11.63 -6.57 -11.35
C SER A 80 -12.24 -5.18 -11.34
N ALA A 81 -13.35 -5.06 -12.07
CA ALA A 81 -14.13 -3.86 -12.30
C ALA A 81 -14.41 -3.03 -11.04
N THR A 82 -14.43 -1.71 -11.23
CA THR A 82 -15.10 -0.69 -10.41
C THR A 82 -15.62 -1.16 -9.05
N GLN A 83 -14.90 -0.79 -7.98
CA GLN A 83 -15.51 -0.55 -6.67
C GLN A 83 -15.44 0.98 -6.49
N SER A 84 -16.49 1.73 -6.82
CA SER A 84 -17.72 1.90 -6.01
C SER A 84 -17.36 2.46 -4.63
N GLY A 85 -16.88 3.71 -4.61
CA GLY A 85 -16.99 4.55 -3.43
C GLY A 85 -18.41 5.08 -3.37
N ASP A 86 -19.31 4.33 -2.75
CA ASP A 86 -20.55 4.88 -2.20
C ASP A 86 -20.17 5.94 -1.16
N ALA A 87 -20.37 7.20 -1.54
CA ALA A 87 -20.76 8.25 -0.61
C ALA A 87 -22.26 8.46 -0.81
N PRO A 88 -23.06 8.44 0.26
CA PRO A 88 -23.58 9.70 0.79
C PRO A 88 -23.59 9.67 2.35
N THR A 89 -23.59 10.76 3.11
CA THR A 89 -24.59 11.84 3.14
C THR A 89 -24.04 12.97 4.04
N GLN A 90 -24.02 14.20 3.54
CA GLN A 90 -24.01 15.40 4.39
C GLN A 90 -25.37 15.52 5.09
N ALA A 91 -25.38 15.59 6.41
CA ALA A 91 -26.53 16.08 7.17
C ALA A 91 -26.39 17.60 7.36
N ALA A 92 -27.48 18.30 7.09
CA ALA A 92 -27.67 19.74 7.17
C ALA A 92 -27.49 20.31 8.59
#